data_AF-A0A8J7MJT5-F1
#
_entry.id   AF-A0A8J7MJT5-F1
#
_cell.length_a   1.000
_cell.length_b   1.000
_cell.length_c   1.000
_cell.angle_alpha   90.00
_cell.angle_beta   90.00
_cell.angle_gamma   90.00
#
_symmetry.space_group_name_H-M   'P 1'
#
loop_
_entity.id
_entity.type
_entity.pdbx_description
1 polymer ?
#
loop_
_entity_poly.entity_id
_entity_poly.type
_entity_poly.pdbx_seq_one_letter_code
_entity_poly.pdbx_strand_id
1 'polypeptide(L)'
;IKFSNQFRAGDIISADFAQGQLSAINLSQTKLINDKGELVVIPNAKIRTAVLKQLYKKDNVQTHSFKVQVATDQNAEDLYRLVLNCPYISANQEISVEKKSNEEYLIQVSVIDNSFVDKVNRYFEGGLAGVGV
;
A
#
# COMPACT_ATOMS: atom_id res chain seq x y z
N ILE A 1 -17.89 12.63 7.22
CA ILE A 1 -16.74 11.72 6.95
C ILE A 1 -17.19 10.74 5.87
N LYS A 2 -16.75 10.94 4.61
CA LYS A 2 -17.03 10.01 3.52
C LYS A 2 -15.99 8.90 3.56
N PHE A 3 -16.41 7.64 3.62
CA PHE A 3 -15.62 6.46 3.26
C PHE A 3 -15.38 6.46 1.74
N SER A 4 -14.91 7.57 1.18
CA SER A 4 -14.84 7.78 -0.25
C SER A 4 -13.99 6.68 -0.87
N ASN A 5 -14.70 5.73 -1.52
CA ASN A 5 -14.22 4.70 -2.43
C ASN A 5 -13.50 3.47 -1.88
N GLN A 6 -13.51 3.19 -0.58
CA GLN A 6 -12.83 1.98 -0.06
C GLN A 6 -13.75 0.75 0.09
N PHE A 7 -15.04 0.96 0.39
CA PHE A 7 -16.02 -0.12 0.56
C PHE A 7 -17.40 0.30 0.06
N ARG A 8 -18.17 -0.66 -0.41
CA ARG A 8 -19.55 -0.50 -0.85
C ARG A 8 -20.43 -1.52 -0.14
N ALA A 9 -21.70 -1.16 0.07
CA ALA A 9 -22.70 -2.17 0.44
C ALA A 9 -22.73 -3.25 -0.65
N GLY A 10 -22.67 -4.51 -0.25
CA GLY A 10 -22.52 -5.66 -1.12
C GLY A 10 -21.14 -6.31 -1.07
N ASP A 11 -20.09 -5.60 -0.64
CA ASP A 11 -18.73 -6.16 -0.57
C ASP A 11 -18.61 -7.21 0.54
N ILE A 12 -17.83 -8.27 0.30
CA ILE A 12 -17.51 -9.27 1.32
C ILE A 12 -16.19 -8.87 1.99
N ILE A 13 -16.21 -8.73 3.31
CA ILE A 13 -15.02 -8.39 4.13
C ILE A 13 -14.73 -9.49 5.16
N SER A 14 -13.49 -9.61 5.62
CA SER A 14 -13.07 -10.68 6.53
C SER A 14 -12.10 -10.19 7.63
N ALA A 15 -12.52 -9.28 8.49
CA ALA A 15 -11.71 -8.79 9.58
C ALA A 15 -11.54 -9.81 10.72
N ASP A 16 -10.51 -9.61 11.57
CA ASP A 16 -10.21 -10.43 12.76
C ASP A 16 -11.40 -10.61 13.73
N PHE A 17 -12.38 -9.70 13.68
CA PHE A 17 -13.57 -9.72 14.54
C PHE A 17 -14.88 -10.02 13.80
N ALA A 18 -14.88 -10.09 12.46
CA ALA A 18 -16.09 -10.34 11.68
C ALA A 18 -15.77 -10.64 10.21
N GLN A 19 -16.44 -11.67 9.68
CA GLN A 19 -16.44 -12.02 8.27
C GLN A 19 -17.86 -12.07 7.74
N GLY A 20 -18.09 -11.51 6.55
CA GLY A 20 -19.43 -11.41 5.99
C GLY A 20 -19.61 -10.30 4.97
N GLN A 21 -20.82 -10.22 4.43
CA GLN A 21 -21.19 -9.24 3.42
C GLN A 21 -21.64 -7.93 4.06
N LEU A 22 -21.13 -6.80 3.58
CA LEU A 22 -21.56 -5.48 4.00
C LEU A 22 -23.00 -5.23 3.56
N SER A 23 -23.90 -5.08 4.52
CA SER A 23 -25.31 -4.76 4.25
C SER A 23 -25.54 -3.25 4.16
N ALA A 24 -24.90 -2.45 5.03
CA ALA A 24 -25.03 -1.01 5.02
C ALA A 24 -23.87 -0.30 5.74
N ILE A 25 -23.50 0.88 5.26
CA ILE A 25 -22.47 1.74 5.88
C ILE A 25 -23.16 3.04 6.33
N ASN A 26 -23.33 3.20 7.64
CA ASN A 26 -23.91 4.41 8.24
C ASN A 26 -22.80 5.32 8.78
N LEU A 27 -23.18 6.52 9.24
CA LEU A 27 -22.24 7.55 9.71
C LEU A 27 -21.30 7.07 10.84
N SER A 28 -21.82 6.31 11.81
CA SER A 28 -21.06 5.86 13.00
C SER A 28 -20.71 4.36 12.98
N GLN A 29 -21.45 3.57 12.21
CA GLN A 29 -21.37 2.11 12.24
C GLN A 29 -21.63 1.48 10.88
N THR A 30 -21.04 0.32 10.66
CA THR A 30 -21.22 -0.51 9.48
C THR A 30 -21.89 -1.81 9.89
N LYS A 31 -22.80 -2.27 9.04
CA LYS A 31 -23.58 -3.51 9.23
C LYS A 31 -23.07 -4.56 8.27
N LEU A 32 -22.84 -5.76 8.79
CA LEU A 32 -22.37 -6.94 8.09
C LEU A 32 -23.34 -8.09 8.32
N ILE A 33 -23.56 -8.92 7.31
CA ILE A 33 -24.29 -10.19 7.43
C ILE A 33 -23.26 -11.31 7.34
N ASN A 34 -23.14 -12.12 8.39
CA ASN A 34 -22.20 -13.24 8.40
C ASN A 34 -22.73 -14.46 7.61
N ASP A 35 -21.93 -15.50 7.55
CA ASP A 35 -22.25 -16.79 6.91
C ASP A 35 -23.47 -17.51 7.49
N LYS A 36 -23.83 -17.20 8.73
CA LYS A 36 -25.03 -17.70 9.42
C LYS A 36 -26.28 -16.85 9.15
N GLY A 37 -26.16 -15.76 8.38
CA GLY A 37 -27.26 -14.83 8.13
C GLY A 37 -27.53 -13.84 9.27
N GLU A 38 -26.64 -13.74 10.26
CA GLU A 38 -26.78 -12.84 11.41
C GLU A 38 -26.26 -11.44 11.08
N LEU A 39 -26.98 -10.42 11.58
CA LEU A 39 -26.58 -9.03 11.43
C LEU A 39 -25.57 -8.64 12.53
N VAL A 40 -24.33 -8.38 12.13
CA VAL A 40 -23.27 -7.88 12.99
C VAL A 40 -23.10 -6.38 12.78
N VAL A 41 -23.15 -5.61 13.86
CA VAL A 41 -22.98 -4.15 13.83
C VAL A 41 -21.61 -3.80 14.36
N ILE A 42 -20.82 -3.09 13.55
CA ILE A 42 -19.42 -2.83 13.83
C ILE A 42 -19.17 -1.32 13.80
N PRO A 43 -18.58 -0.74 14.86
CA PRO A 43 -18.20 0.65 14.85
C PRO A 43 -17.22 0.95 13.71
N ASN A 44 -17.45 2.05 12.99
CA ASN A 44 -16.63 2.46 11.86
C ASN A 44 -15.13 2.59 12.21
N ALA A 45 -14.82 2.93 13.47
CA ALA A 45 -13.45 2.98 13.97
C ALA A 45 -12.75 1.61 13.97
N LYS A 46 -13.46 0.53 14.32
CA LYS A 46 -12.91 -0.84 14.36
C LYS A 46 -12.74 -1.43 12.96
N ILE A 47 -13.71 -1.18 12.07
CA ILE A 47 -13.60 -1.59 10.65
C ILE A 47 -12.41 -0.93 9.98
N ARG A 48 -12.20 0.35 10.25
CA ARG A 48 -11.05 1.07 9.69
C ARG A 48 -9.74 0.38 10.05
N THR A 49 -9.53 0.02 11.30
CA THR A 49 -8.24 -0.55 11.72
C THR A 49 -8.04 -2.00 11.30
N ALA A 50 -9.09 -2.84 11.30
CA ALA A 50 -8.92 -4.26 10.97
C ALA A 50 -9.03 -4.57 9.49
N VAL A 51 -9.83 -3.83 8.72
CA VAL A 51 -9.86 -4.03 7.26
C VAL A 51 -8.64 -3.40 6.59
N LEU A 52 -8.08 -2.32 7.13
CA LEU A 52 -6.74 -1.86 6.71
C LEU A 52 -5.69 -2.96 6.88
N LYS A 53 -5.74 -3.74 7.96
CA LYS A 53 -4.86 -4.90 8.16
C LYS A 53 -5.08 -6.02 7.14
N GLN A 54 -6.27 -6.12 6.54
CA GLN A 54 -6.62 -7.18 5.61
C GLN A 54 -6.49 -6.81 4.13
N LEU A 55 -6.60 -5.52 3.77
CA LEU A 55 -6.13 -4.99 2.48
C LEU A 55 -4.62 -5.22 2.28
N TYR A 56 -3.89 -5.54 3.35
CA TYR A 56 -2.52 -6.03 3.27
C TYR A 56 -2.40 -7.54 3.00
N LYS A 57 -3.49 -8.24 2.71
CA LYS A 57 -3.51 -9.68 2.42
C LYS A 57 -3.63 -9.93 0.91
N LYS A 58 -2.46 -10.01 0.26
CA LYS A 58 -2.25 -10.45 -1.14
C LYS A 58 -3.25 -9.85 -2.14
N ASP A 59 -3.28 -8.53 -2.26
CA ASP A 59 -3.59 -7.98 -3.57
C ASP A 59 -2.49 -8.42 -4.54
N ASN A 60 -2.84 -8.58 -5.82
CA ASN A 60 -1.90 -8.79 -6.92
C ASN A 60 -1.03 -7.54 -7.11
N VAL A 61 -0.30 -7.13 -6.08
CA VAL A 61 0.59 -5.98 -6.15
C VAL A 61 1.77 -6.43 -7.01
N GLN A 62 1.71 -6.05 -8.28
CA GLN A 62 2.77 -6.38 -9.22
C GLN A 62 4.07 -5.75 -8.71
N THR A 63 5.06 -6.59 -8.47
CA THR A 63 6.39 -6.14 -8.11
C THR A 63 7.02 -5.52 -9.35
N HIS A 64 7.33 -4.23 -9.28
CA HIS A 64 7.99 -3.51 -10.34
C HIS A 64 9.46 -3.33 -9.97
N SER A 65 10.32 -3.49 -10.98
CA SER A 65 11.76 -3.26 -10.83
C SER A 65 12.11 -1.91 -11.44
N PHE A 66 12.58 -1.00 -10.60
CA PHE A 66 12.99 0.35 -10.97
C PHE A 66 14.51 0.43 -11.00
N LYS A 67 15.06 0.94 -12.10
CA LYS A 67 16.49 1.20 -12.22
C LYS A 67 16.77 2.62 -11.78
N VAL A 68 17.69 2.76 -10.84
CA VAL A 68 17.96 4.02 -10.15
C VAL A 68 19.44 4.29 -10.26
N GLN A 69 19.79 5.34 -11.01
CA GLN A 69 21.18 5.80 -11.16
C GLN A 69 21.53 6.75 -10.03
N VAL A 70 22.65 6.51 -9.38
CA VAL A 70 23.07 7.29 -8.21
C VAL A 70 24.49 7.78 -8.35
N ALA A 71 24.82 8.87 -7.66
CA ALA A 71 26.19 9.36 -7.59
C ALA A 71 27.09 8.30 -6.93
N THR A 72 28.34 8.23 -7.41
CA THR A 72 29.40 7.42 -6.82
C THR A 72 29.49 7.76 -5.32
N ASP A 73 29.28 6.77 -4.45
CA ASP A 73 29.23 6.85 -2.97
C ASP A 73 27.86 6.99 -2.29
N GLN A 74 26.73 6.88 -3.00
CA GLN A 74 25.43 6.83 -2.32
C GLN A 74 25.23 5.51 -1.55
N ASN A 75 24.89 5.64 -0.26
CA ASN A 75 24.70 4.53 0.65
C ASN A 75 23.35 3.83 0.41
N ALA A 76 23.34 2.49 0.44
CA ALA A 76 22.15 1.68 0.22
C ALA A 76 21.04 1.97 1.26
N GLU A 77 21.42 2.38 2.47
CA GLU A 77 20.49 2.73 3.55
C GLU A 77 19.68 4.00 3.24
N ASP A 78 20.31 5.01 2.61
CA ASP A 78 19.64 6.26 2.24
C ASP A 78 18.64 6.03 1.10
N LEU A 79 19.01 5.20 0.12
CA LEU A 79 18.11 4.69 -0.91
C LEU A 79 16.93 3.94 -0.30
N TYR A 80 17.17 3.03 0.63
CA TYR A 80 16.11 2.28 1.29
C TYR A 80 15.14 3.20 2.05
N ARG A 81 15.66 4.23 2.74
CA ARG A 81 14.82 5.26 3.40
C ARG A 81 14.02 6.08 2.40
N LEU A 82 14.61 6.43 1.26
CA LEU A 82 13.92 7.15 0.19
C LEU A 82 12.78 6.31 -0.41
N VAL A 83 13.02 5.02 -0.62
CA VAL A 83 12.01 4.07 -1.08
C VAL A 83 10.86 3.96 -0.06
N LEU A 84 11.15 3.78 1.22
CA LEU A 84 10.13 3.72 2.28
C LEU A 84 9.26 4.97 2.34
N ASN A 85 9.82 6.14 2.02
CA ASN A 85 9.08 7.41 2.03
C ASN A 85 8.29 7.65 0.73
N CYS A 86 8.35 6.76 -0.25
CA CYS A 86 7.60 6.90 -1.49
C CYS A 86 6.09 6.67 -1.23
N PRO A 87 5.22 7.67 -1.48
CA PRO A 87 3.79 7.56 -1.18
C PRO A 87 3.02 6.65 -2.16
N TYR A 88 3.67 6.19 -3.22
CA TYR A 88 3.07 5.44 -4.31
C TYR A 88 3.36 3.93 -4.24
N ILE A 89 4.19 3.49 -3.30
CA ILE A 89 4.54 2.08 -3.11
C ILE A 89 3.80 1.47 -1.93
N SER A 90 3.57 0.16 -1.99
CA SER A 90 3.11 -0.62 -0.85
C SER A 90 4.29 -0.90 0.08
N ALA A 91 4.54 0.01 1.03
CA ALA A 91 5.59 -0.13 2.05
C ALA A 91 5.39 -1.34 2.98
N ASN A 92 4.22 -1.98 2.93
CA ASN A 92 3.88 -3.20 3.68
C ASN A 92 4.26 -4.50 2.93
N GLN A 93 4.76 -4.40 1.70
CA GLN A 93 5.26 -5.52 0.90
C GLN A 93 6.79 -5.53 0.92
N GLU A 94 7.39 -6.64 0.47
CA GLU A 94 8.84 -6.76 0.41
C GLU A 94 9.46 -5.68 -0.50
N ILE A 95 10.47 -4.99 0.04
CA ILE A 95 11.28 -3.99 -0.65
C ILE A 95 12.68 -4.56 -0.77
N SER A 96 13.16 -4.78 -1.99
CA SER A 96 14.54 -5.19 -2.25
C SER A 96 15.30 -4.06 -2.94
N VAL A 97 16.47 -3.72 -2.40
CA VAL A 97 17.38 -2.73 -2.99
C VAL A 97 18.70 -3.45 -3.26
N GLU A 98 18.93 -3.79 -4.52
CA GLU A 98 20.16 -4.47 -4.95
C GLU A 98 21.10 -3.51 -5.66
N LYS A 99 22.36 -3.47 -5.23
CA LYS A 99 23.41 -2.76 -5.98
C LYS A 99 23.83 -3.60 -7.19
N LYS A 100 23.64 -3.09 -8.40
CA LYS A 100 24.09 -3.76 -9.64
C LYS A 100 25.48 -3.29 -10.07
N SER A 101 25.80 -2.01 -9.87
CA SER A 101 27.12 -1.44 -10.15
C SER A 101 27.45 -0.29 -9.20
N ASN A 102 28.60 0.36 -9.37
CA ASN A 102 28.99 1.50 -8.52
C ASN A 102 28.03 2.70 -8.63
N GLU A 103 27.25 2.78 -9.72
CA GLU A 103 26.37 3.91 -10.03
C GLU A 103 24.92 3.47 -10.30
N GLU A 104 24.59 2.19 -10.12
CA GLU A 104 23.28 1.65 -10.43
C GLU A 104 22.74 0.75 -9.30
N TYR A 105 21.55 1.10 -8.82
CA TYR A 105 20.74 0.27 -7.94
C TYR A 105 19.48 -0.21 -8.66
N LEU A 106 19.12 -1.46 -8.40
CA LEU A 106 17.85 -2.05 -8.79
C LEU A 106 16.95 -2.08 -7.56
N ILE A 107 15.83 -1.37 -7.64
CA ILE A 107 14.84 -1.27 -6.57
C ILE A 107 13.62 -2.07 -6.97
N GLN A 108 13.36 -3.16 -6.26
CA GLN A 108 12.16 -3.96 -6.46
C GLN A 108 11.15 -3.63 -5.38
N VAL A 109 10.02 -3.07 -5.80
CA VAL A 109 8.94 -2.67 -4.90
C VAL A 109 7.60 -2.95 -5.52
N SER A 110 6.64 -3.21 -4.65
CA SER A 110 5.26 -3.39 -5.03
C SER A 110 4.57 -2.02 -5.08
N VAL A 111 3.93 -1.68 -6.19
CA VAL A 111 3.28 -0.36 -6.39
C VAL A 111 1.80 -0.47 -6.00
N ILE A 112 1.27 0.52 -5.27
CA ILE A 112 -0.13 0.50 -4.78
C ILE A 112 -1.12 0.33 -5.94
N ASP A 113 -0.83 0.97 -7.08
CA ASP A 113 -1.62 0.88 -8.30
C ASP A 113 -0.69 1.01 -9.51
N ASN A 114 -0.89 0.19 -10.55
CA ASN A 114 -0.08 0.24 -11.77
C ASN A 114 -0.09 1.61 -12.47
N SER A 115 -1.16 2.41 -12.30
CA SER A 115 -1.22 3.79 -12.78
C SER A 115 -0.23 4.74 -12.08
N PHE A 116 0.41 4.31 -10.99
CA PHE A 116 1.41 5.08 -10.27
C PHE A 116 2.86 4.69 -10.61
N VAL A 117 3.09 3.72 -11.49
CA VAL A 117 4.45 3.32 -11.91
C VAL A 117 5.26 4.51 -12.43
N ASP A 118 4.67 5.36 -13.26
CA ASP A 118 5.32 6.58 -13.77
C ASP A 118 5.61 7.60 -12.66
N LYS A 119 4.77 7.64 -11.62
CA LYS A 119 4.97 8.54 -10.46
C LYS A 119 6.08 8.04 -9.55
N VAL A 120 6.22 6.72 -9.39
CA VAL A 120 7.33 6.09 -8.66
C VAL A 120 8.65 6.38 -9.38
N ASN A 121 8.70 6.21 -10.71
CA ASN A 121 9.87 6.58 -11.52
C ASN A 121 10.27 8.04 -11.32
N ARG A 122 9.32 8.98 -11.49
CA ARG A 122 9.59 10.41 -11.28
C ARG A 122 9.99 10.75 -9.85
N TYR A 123 9.46 10.03 -8.86
CA TYR A 123 9.84 10.22 -7.46
C TYR A 123 11.30 9.82 -7.24
N PHE A 124 11.75 8.70 -7.80
CA PHE A 124 13.15 8.29 -7.71
C PHE A 124 14.07 9.24 -8.48
N GLU A 125 13.70 9.67 -9.69
CA GLU A 125 14.47 10.67 -10.46
C GLU A 125 14.59 12.01 -9.71
N GLY A 126 13.48 12.53 -9.18
CA GLY A 126 13.45 13.81 -8.48
C GLY A 126 14.06 13.76 -7.06
N GLY A 127 13.90 12.63 -6.37
CA GLY A 127 14.47 12.41 -5.05
C GLY A 127 15.99 12.35 -5.08
N LEU A 128 16.58 11.68 -6.09
CA LEU A 128 18.02 11.59 -6.28
C LEU A 128 18.67 12.91 -6.72
N ALA A 129 17.99 13.72 -7.52
CA ALA A 129 18.46 15.05 -7.89
C ALA A 129 18.59 15.99 -6.67
N GLY A 130 17.87 15.69 -5.58
CA GLY A 130 17.95 16.44 -4.32
C GLY A 130 19.01 15.96 -3.33
N VAL A 131 19.64 14.80 -3.55
CA VAL A 131 20.72 14.26 -2.68
C VAL A 131 22.11 14.62 -3.22
N GLY A 132 22.19 15.26 -4.39
CA GLY A 132 23.43 15.76 -4.98
C GLY A 132 23.56 17.28 -4.85
N VAL A 133 23.72 17.78 -3.62
CA VAL A 133 24.38 19.07 -3.32
C VAL A 133 25.19 18.92 -2.03
#